data_AF-A0AAV0XL60-F1
#
_entry.id   AF-A0AAV0XL60-F1
#
_cell.length_a   1.000
_cell.length_b   1.000
_cell.length_c   1.000
_cell.angle_alpha   90.00
_cell.angle_beta   90.00
_cell.angle_gamma   90.00
#
_symmetry.space_group_name_H-M   'P 1'
#
loop_
_entity.id
_entity.type
_entity.pdbx_description
1 polymer ?
#
loop_
_entity_poly.entity_id
_entity_poly.type
_entity_poly.pdbx_seq_one_letter_code
_entity_poly.pdbx_strand_id
1 'polypeptide(L)'
;MTLRIIVGHFHRSEMALHCLEEEQDQLHIPETKLVQDCVTRWNSTHDMMMSISKNREAINNCLRSNRKTEDWYITVSQNEIIADLINILEPFKSATEILCEDKYVTLSIVGRLFKNLISSVECISTDSVIVNEIKLLVSTDLKKRQNKIGSEKQNW
;
A
#
# COMPACT_ATOMS: atom_id res chain seq x y z
N MET A 1 -2.11 10.54 -7.29
CA MET A 1 -2.01 10.43 -8.77
C MET A 1 -0.56 10.33 -9.27
N THR A 2 0.44 10.75 -8.47
CA THR A 2 1.87 10.81 -8.88
C THR A 2 2.59 9.46 -8.90
N LEU A 3 2.33 8.55 -7.95
CA LEU A 3 3.10 7.30 -7.81
C LEU A 3 2.99 6.36 -9.02
N ARG A 4 1.79 6.19 -9.58
CA ARG A 4 1.56 5.38 -10.80
C ARG A 4 2.31 5.93 -12.02
N ILE A 5 2.48 7.26 -12.09
CA ILE A 5 3.20 7.92 -13.19
C ILE A 5 4.70 7.62 -13.07
N ILE A 6 5.26 7.76 -11.86
CA ILE A 6 6.66 7.44 -11.56
C ILE A 6 6.93 5.98 -11.94
N VAL A 7 6.17 5.04 -11.39
CA VAL A 7 6.36 3.61 -11.68
C VAL A 7 6.21 3.31 -13.17
N GLY A 8 5.23 3.91 -13.83
CA GLY A 8 5.05 3.77 -15.27
C GLY A 8 6.21 4.33 -16.10
N HIS A 9 6.91 5.35 -15.62
CA HIS A 9 8.11 5.88 -16.27
C HIS A 9 9.25 4.85 -16.25
N PHE A 10 9.57 4.29 -15.07
CA PHE A 10 10.62 3.28 -14.92
C PHE A 10 10.32 1.98 -15.68
N HIS A 11 9.03 1.62 -15.85
CA HIS A 11 8.67 0.44 -16.64
C HIS A 11 8.80 0.62 -18.16
N ARG A 12 8.66 1.85 -18.66
CA ARG A 12 8.66 2.13 -20.12
C ARG A 12 10.00 2.63 -20.64
N SER A 13 10.92 3.02 -19.76
CA SER A 13 12.19 3.63 -20.13
C SER A 13 13.34 2.74 -19.68
N GLU A 14 14.00 2.08 -20.64
CA GLU A 14 15.20 1.26 -20.37
C GLU A 14 16.29 2.08 -19.68
N MET A 15 16.46 3.35 -20.09
CA MET A 15 17.41 4.25 -19.43
C MET A 15 17.06 4.52 -17.96
N ALA A 16 15.77 4.64 -17.64
CA ALA A 16 15.36 4.88 -16.25
C ALA A 16 15.51 3.62 -15.40
N LEU A 17 15.24 2.44 -15.99
CA LEU A 17 15.45 1.17 -15.34
C LEU A 17 16.93 0.92 -15.04
N HIS A 18 17.81 1.14 -16.01
CA HIS A 18 19.26 1.02 -15.81
C HIS A 18 19.76 1.97 -14.73
N CYS A 19 19.30 3.22 -14.74
CA CYS A 19 19.62 4.16 -13.67
C CYS A 19 19.16 3.64 -12.30
N LEU A 20 17.95 3.07 -12.20
CA LEU A 20 17.43 2.52 -10.95
C LEU A 20 18.31 1.37 -10.44
N GLU A 21 18.72 0.47 -11.34
CA GLU A 21 19.60 -0.67 -11.03
C GLU A 21 20.99 -0.17 -10.55
N GLU A 22 21.59 0.81 -11.23
CA GLU A 22 22.84 1.45 -10.82
C GLU A 22 22.73 2.12 -9.44
N GLU A 23 21.67 2.89 -9.21
CA GLU A 23 21.47 3.56 -7.92
C GLU A 23 21.16 2.56 -6.79
N GLN A 24 20.48 1.45 -7.08
CA GLN A 24 20.27 0.37 -6.12
C GLN A 24 21.59 -0.28 -5.69
N ASP A 25 22.49 -0.53 -6.66
CA ASP A 25 23.84 -1.05 -6.40
C ASP A 25 24.67 -0.07 -5.55
N GLN A 26 24.69 1.22 -5.92
CA GLN A 26 25.40 2.26 -5.16
C GLN A 26 24.90 2.39 -3.71
N LEU A 27 23.59 2.29 -3.50
CA LEU A 27 22.97 2.34 -2.18
C LEU A 27 23.04 1.00 -1.42
N HIS A 28 23.59 -0.05 -2.03
CA HIS A 28 23.68 -1.39 -1.47
C HIS A 28 22.33 -1.98 -1.05
N ILE A 29 21.27 -1.69 -1.82
CA ILE A 29 19.93 -2.23 -1.61
C ILE A 29 19.60 -3.31 -2.66
N PRO A 30 18.65 -4.22 -2.39
CA PRO A 30 18.29 -5.26 -3.36
C PRO A 30 17.80 -4.68 -4.69
N GLU A 31 18.42 -5.12 -5.78
CA GLU A 31 18.00 -4.81 -7.14
C GLU A 31 16.59 -5.39 -7.38
N THR A 32 15.61 -4.49 -7.41
CA THR A 32 14.20 -4.88 -7.50
C THR A 32 13.46 -3.92 -8.41
N LYS A 33 12.64 -4.48 -9.30
CA LYS A 33 11.73 -3.68 -10.12
C LYS A 33 10.62 -3.10 -9.26
N LEU A 34 10.20 -1.88 -9.60
CA LEU A 34 9.01 -1.28 -9.00
C LEU A 34 7.78 -2.12 -9.34
N VAL A 35 6.80 -2.18 -8.44
CA VAL A 35 5.58 -2.94 -8.68
C VAL A 35 4.55 -2.04 -9.37
N GLN A 36 4.06 -2.44 -10.54
CA GLN A 36 3.01 -1.72 -11.25
C GLN A 36 1.64 -1.97 -10.60
N ASP A 37 0.88 -0.91 -10.40
CA ASP A 37 -0.49 -1.02 -9.90
C ASP A 37 -1.44 -1.61 -10.96
N CYS A 38 -2.25 -2.56 -10.53
CA CYS A 38 -3.23 -3.31 -11.30
C CYS A 38 -4.64 -3.08 -10.73
N VAL A 39 -5.48 -2.36 -11.47
CA VAL A 39 -6.81 -1.94 -11.02
C VAL A 39 -7.72 -3.12 -10.59
N THR A 40 -7.50 -4.32 -11.15
CA THR A 40 -8.29 -5.51 -10.85
C THR A 40 -7.77 -6.34 -9.68
N ARG A 41 -6.59 -6.01 -9.13
CA ARG A 41 -5.96 -6.72 -8.00
C ARG A 41 -5.64 -5.73 -6.89
N TRP A 42 -6.54 -5.56 -5.94
CA TRP A 42 -6.43 -4.49 -4.94
C TRP A 42 -5.08 -4.46 -4.18
N ASN A 43 -4.43 -5.61 -3.95
CA ASN A 43 -3.10 -5.71 -3.32
C ASN A 43 -1.99 -4.98 -4.09
N SER A 44 -2.12 -4.78 -5.40
CA SER A 44 -1.07 -4.16 -6.21
C SER A 44 -0.80 -2.70 -5.82
N THR A 45 -1.81 -1.99 -5.31
CA THR A 45 -1.61 -0.60 -4.86
C THR A 45 -0.72 -0.57 -3.63
N HIS A 46 -0.95 -1.48 -2.69
CA HIS A 46 -0.11 -1.67 -1.51
C HIS A 46 1.31 -2.07 -1.90
N ASP A 47 1.45 -3.06 -2.79
CA ASP A 47 2.76 -3.57 -3.22
C ASP A 47 3.55 -2.53 -4.02
N MET A 48 2.87 -1.72 -4.84
CA MET A 48 3.45 -0.55 -5.50
C MET A 48 4.02 0.44 -4.48
N MET A 49 3.22 0.84 -3.49
CA MET A 49 3.66 1.77 -2.45
C MET A 49 4.86 1.24 -1.68
N MET A 50 4.85 -0.05 -1.32
CA MET A 50 5.97 -0.69 -0.63
C MET A 50 7.24 -0.73 -1.50
N SER A 51 7.12 -1.05 -2.79
CA SER A 51 8.27 -1.04 -3.71
C SER A 51 8.87 0.36 -3.90
N ILE A 52 8.03 1.40 -3.94
CA ILE A 52 8.46 2.79 -4.02
C ILE A 52 9.17 3.21 -2.74
N SER A 53 8.60 2.90 -1.57
CA SER A 53 9.19 3.31 -0.29
C SER A 53 10.57 2.68 -0.08
N LYS A 54 10.74 1.40 -0.44
CA LYS A 54 12.03 0.69 -0.39
C LYS A 54 13.09 1.28 -1.33
N ASN A 55 12.66 1.80 -2.48
CA ASN A 55 13.54 2.32 -3.52
C ASN A 55 13.55 3.85 -3.61
N ARG A 56 13.03 4.55 -2.60
CA ARG A 56 12.77 5.99 -2.67
C ARG A 56 14.01 6.79 -3.03
N GLU A 57 15.14 6.48 -2.41
CA GLU A 57 16.38 7.22 -2.62
C GLU A 57 16.93 7.00 -4.04
N ALA A 58 17.00 5.74 -4.49
CA ALA A 58 17.37 5.39 -5.85
C ALA A 58 16.47 6.06 -6.91
N ILE A 59 15.15 5.98 -6.71
CA ILE A 59 14.16 6.67 -7.56
C ILE A 59 14.47 8.17 -7.63
N ASN A 60 14.62 8.81 -6.47
CA ASN A 60 14.85 10.24 -6.38
C ASN A 60 16.16 10.68 -7.05
N ASN A 61 17.23 9.90 -6.93
CA ASN A 61 18.50 10.18 -7.61
C ASN A 61 18.34 10.11 -9.13
N CYS A 62 17.66 9.09 -9.65
CA CYS A 62 17.36 9.01 -11.09
C CYS A 62 16.47 10.14 -11.59
N LEU A 63 15.46 10.55 -10.82
CA LEU A 63 14.57 11.65 -11.20
C LEU A 63 15.30 13.01 -11.26
N ARG A 64 16.32 13.22 -10.39
CA ARG A 64 17.15 14.45 -10.40
C ARG A 64 17.97 14.60 -11.68
N SER A 65 18.38 13.49 -12.29
CA SER A 65 19.18 13.48 -13.51
C SER A 65 18.40 13.94 -14.76
N ASN A 66 17.07 14.08 -14.67
CA ASN A 66 16.22 14.47 -15.79
C ASN A 66 15.27 15.63 -15.42
N ARG A 67 15.49 16.80 -16.02
CA ARG A 67 14.66 18.01 -15.81
C ARG A 67 13.17 17.81 -16.07
N LYS A 68 12.79 16.86 -16.93
CA LYS A 68 11.37 16.58 -17.22
C LYS A 68 10.66 15.83 -16.08
N THR A 69 11.41 15.28 -15.14
CA THR A 69 10.92 14.46 -14.03
C THR A 69 11.20 15.06 -12.66
N GLU A 70 11.70 16.30 -12.62
CA GLU A 70 12.05 17.00 -11.39
C GLU A 70 10.85 17.18 -10.44
N ASP A 71 9.67 17.48 -11.01
CA ASP A 71 8.41 17.62 -10.26
C ASP A 71 7.88 16.30 -9.66
N TRP A 72 8.51 15.16 -9.96
CA TRP A 72 8.08 13.85 -9.47
C TRP A 72 8.85 13.41 -8.22
N TYR A 73 9.71 14.27 -7.69
CA TYR A 73 10.50 14.00 -6.51
C TYR A 73 9.63 13.61 -5.31
N ILE A 74 9.96 12.50 -4.65
CA ILE A 74 9.22 12.00 -3.49
C ILE A 74 9.80 12.63 -2.23
N THR A 75 9.08 13.61 -1.69
CA THR A 75 9.49 14.32 -0.46
C THR A 75 9.47 13.38 0.75
N VAL A 76 10.12 13.81 1.84
CA VAL A 76 10.08 13.08 3.12
C VAL A 76 8.63 12.96 3.61
N SER A 77 7.88 14.05 3.61
CA SER A 77 6.47 14.07 4.03
C SER A 77 5.56 13.18 3.18
N GLN A 78 5.77 13.12 1.86
CA GLN A 78 5.04 12.20 1.00
C GLN A 78 5.38 10.75 1.33
N ASN A 79 6.65 10.44 1.61
CA ASN A 79 7.06 9.09 1.99
C ASN A 79 6.51 8.66 3.35
N GLU A 80 6.40 9.59 4.31
CA GLU A 80 5.73 9.33 5.60
C GLU A 80 4.27 8.94 5.40
N ILE A 81 3.53 9.68 4.56
CA ILE A 81 2.14 9.33 4.20
C ILE A 81 2.07 7.96 3.49
N ILE A 82 3.03 7.65 2.62
CA ILE A 82 3.10 6.33 1.96
C ILE A 82 3.32 5.22 3.00
N ALA A 83 4.24 5.42 3.95
CA ALA A 83 4.52 4.46 5.02
C ALA A 83 3.29 4.26 5.90
N ASP A 84 2.59 5.33 6.27
CA ASP A 84 1.34 5.28 7.01
C ASP A 84 0.26 4.47 6.28
N LEU A 85 0.09 4.70 4.97
CA LEU A 85 -0.86 3.96 4.14
C LEU A 85 -0.50 2.47 4.02
N ILE A 86 0.78 2.14 3.87
CA ILE A 86 1.26 0.76 3.88
C ILE A 86 0.86 0.09 5.21
N ASN A 87 1.16 0.72 6.33
CA ASN A 87 0.84 0.18 7.66
C ASN A 87 -0.66 -0.02 7.89
N ILE A 88 -1.50 0.92 7.41
CA ILE A 88 -2.96 0.81 7.52
C ILE A 88 -3.50 -0.36 6.68
N LEU A 89 -2.92 -0.60 5.50
CA LEU A 89 -3.40 -1.62 4.56
C LEU A 89 -2.83 -3.02 4.81
N GLU A 90 -1.68 -3.14 5.48
CA GLU A 90 -1.01 -4.42 5.76
C GLU A 90 -1.94 -5.46 6.44
N PRO A 91 -2.74 -5.12 7.48
CA PRO A 91 -3.68 -6.07 8.09
C PRO A 91 -4.71 -6.62 7.10
N PHE A 92 -5.15 -5.80 6.14
CA PHE A 92 -6.12 -6.20 5.10
C PHE A 92 -5.50 -7.18 4.11
N LYS A 93 -4.23 -6.96 3.77
CA LYS A 93 -3.49 -7.81 2.85
C LYS A 93 -3.29 -9.17 3.49
N SER A 94 -2.78 -9.18 4.73
CA SER A 94 -2.63 -10.39 5.55
C SER A 94 -3.95 -11.16 5.71
N ALA A 95 -5.05 -10.46 6.01
CA ALA A 95 -6.37 -11.10 6.12
C ALA A 95 -6.81 -11.74 4.80
N THR A 96 -6.54 -11.09 3.67
CA THR A 96 -6.89 -11.62 2.35
C THR A 96 -6.05 -12.84 1.99
N GLU A 97 -4.74 -12.83 2.28
CA GLU A 97 -3.87 -13.98 2.08
C GLU A 97 -4.34 -15.19 2.88
N ILE A 98 -4.68 -15.00 4.17
CA ILE A 98 -5.26 -16.04 5.03
C ILE A 98 -6.57 -16.59 4.45
N LEU A 99 -7.43 -15.72 3.92
CA LEU A 99 -8.70 -16.13 3.31
C LEU A 99 -8.50 -16.86 1.98
N CYS A 100 -7.40 -16.61 1.28
CA CYS A 100 -7.07 -17.24 0.00
C CYS A 100 -6.25 -18.53 0.14
N GLU A 101 -5.75 -18.89 1.33
CA GLU A 101 -4.89 -20.06 1.54
C GLU A 101 -5.61 -21.44 1.49
N ASP A 102 -6.90 -21.47 1.10
CA ASP A 102 -7.73 -22.61 0.67
C ASP A 102 -7.88 -23.82 1.61
N LYS A 103 -7.07 -23.96 2.66
CA LYS A 103 -7.04 -25.22 3.41
C LYS A 103 -8.23 -25.36 4.35
N TYR A 104 -8.57 -24.36 5.19
CA TYR A 104 -9.70 -24.44 6.14
C TYR A 104 -10.18 -23.07 6.63
N VAL A 105 -10.72 -22.21 5.75
CA VAL A 105 -11.35 -20.96 6.20
C VAL A 105 -12.73 -21.24 6.78
N THR A 106 -12.84 -21.21 8.11
CA THR A 106 -14.13 -21.36 8.81
C THR A 106 -14.81 -20.00 9.02
N LEU A 107 -16.13 -20.01 9.23
CA LEU A 107 -16.89 -18.79 9.57
C LEU A 107 -16.36 -18.10 10.83
N SER A 108 -15.80 -18.86 11.79
CA SER A 108 -15.17 -18.32 13.00
C SER A 108 -13.83 -17.64 12.72
N ILE A 109 -13.08 -18.06 11.70
CA ILE A 109 -11.88 -17.35 11.22
C ILE A 109 -12.29 -16.02 10.61
N VAL A 110 -13.31 -16.02 9.73
CA VAL A 110 -13.82 -14.79 9.10
C VAL A 110 -14.24 -13.77 10.16
N GLY A 111 -15.02 -14.18 11.16
CA GLY A 111 -15.44 -13.29 12.24
C GLY A 111 -14.27 -12.70 13.05
N ARG A 112 -13.23 -13.50 13.31
CA ARG A 112 -12.01 -13.04 14.00
C ARG A 112 -11.21 -12.06 13.14
N LEU A 113 -11.06 -12.34 11.85
CA LEU A 113 -10.37 -11.43 10.92
C LEU A 113 -11.08 -10.08 10.85
N PHE A 114 -12.41 -10.05 10.73
CA PHE A 114 -13.16 -8.79 10.76
C PHE A 114 -12.94 -8.00 12.05
N LYS A 115 -12.96 -8.67 13.20
CA LYS A 115 -12.69 -8.02 14.49
C LYS A 115 -11.27 -7.44 14.52
N ASN A 116 -10.28 -8.22 14.09
CA ASN A 116 -8.89 -7.79 14.04
C ASN A 116 -8.69 -6.59 13.10
N LEU A 117 -9.33 -6.59 11.93
CA LEU A 117 -9.28 -5.47 10.97
C LEU A 117 -9.89 -4.19 11.54
N ILE A 118 -10.99 -4.28 12.27
CA ILE A 118 -11.59 -3.11 12.93
C ILE A 118 -10.64 -2.57 14.00
N SER A 119 -10.08 -3.44 14.82
CA SER A 119 -9.12 -3.04 15.86
C SER A 119 -7.82 -2.47 15.29
N SER A 120 -7.35 -2.96 14.14
CA SER A 120 -6.13 -2.43 13.52
C SER A 120 -6.27 -1.01 12.96
N VAL A 121 -7.50 -0.54 12.75
CA VAL A 121 -7.79 0.83 12.28
C VAL A 121 -8.39 1.71 13.38
N GLU A 122 -8.25 1.33 14.65
CA GLU A 122 -8.59 2.23 15.76
C GLU A 122 -7.59 3.39 15.82
N CYS A 123 -8.12 4.60 15.97
CA CYS A 123 -7.35 5.82 16.19
C CYS A 123 -6.60 5.72 17.52
N ILE A 124 -5.32 6.04 17.51
CA ILE A 124 -4.50 6.16 18.73
C ILE A 124 -3.99 7.59 18.89
N SER A 125 -3.66 7.98 20.13
CA SER A 125 -3.27 9.36 20.46
C SER A 125 -2.02 9.86 19.75
N THR A 126 -1.19 8.94 19.24
CA THR A 126 0.05 9.24 18.52
C THR A 126 -0.14 9.34 17.00
N ASP A 127 -1.32 9.02 16.48
CA ASP A 127 -1.58 9.09 15.04
C ASP A 127 -1.57 10.54 14.54
N SER A 128 -1.04 10.75 13.34
CA SER A 128 -1.16 12.04 12.66
C SER A 128 -2.63 12.37 12.34
N VAL A 129 -2.93 13.64 12.06
CA VAL A 129 -4.30 14.06 11.67
C VAL A 129 -4.78 13.28 10.43
N ILE A 130 -3.90 13.10 9.45
CA ILE A 130 -4.20 12.39 8.20
C ILE A 130 -4.45 10.89 8.48
N VAL A 131 -3.61 10.26 9.30
CA VAL A 131 -3.79 8.85 9.69
C VAL A 131 -5.12 8.64 10.41
N ASN A 132 -5.46 9.53 11.34
CA ASN A 132 -6.73 9.49 12.05
C ASN A 132 -7.93 9.61 11.10
N GLU A 133 -7.88 10.55 10.15
CA GLU A 133 -8.94 10.72 9.16
C GLU A 133 -9.12 9.46 8.29
N ILE A 134 -8.02 8.88 7.81
CA ILE A 134 -8.06 7.66 7.00
C ILE A 134 -8.58 6.48 7.82
N LYS A 135 -8.06 6.27 9.03
CA LYS A 135 -8.52 5.21 9.95
C LYS A 135 -10.01 5.33 10.24
N LEU A 136 -10.51 6.56 10.46
CA LEU A 136 -11.93 6.81 10.69
C LEU A 136 -12.79 6.44 9.48
N LEU A 137 -12.36 6.83 8.26
CA LEU A 137 -13.05 6.46 7.03
C LEU A 137 -13.10 4.95 6.82
N VAL A 138 -11.96 4.26 7.00
CA VAL A 138 -11.84 2.81 6.85
C VAL A 138 -12.66 2.07 7.91
N SER A 139 -12.58 2.50 9.17
CA SER A 139 -13.35 1.91 10.29
C SER A 139 -14.86 2.06 10.05
N THR A 140 -15.29 3.21 9.53
CA THR A 140 -16.69 3.48 9.22
C THR A 140 -17.21 2.57 8.11
N ASP A 141 -16.45 2.42 7.01
CA ASP A 141 -16.82 1.52 5.91
C ASP A 141 -16.85 0.05 6.36
N LEU A 142 -15.86 -0.39 7.13
CA LEU A 142 -15.79 -1.75 7.68
C LEU A 142 -16.99 -2.08 8.57
N LYS A 143 -17.33 -1.19 9.53
CA LYS A 143 -18.48 -1.38 10.42
C LYS A 143 -19.80 -1.43 9.63
N LYS A 144 -19.94 -0.59 8.60
CA LYS A 144 -21.10 -0.62 7.70
C LYS A 144 -21.23 -1.97 6.99
N ARG A 145 -20.13 -2.53 6.49
CA ARG A 145 -20.11 -3.86 5.85
C ARG A 145 -20.42 -4.98 6.83
N GLN A 146 -19.87 -4.92 8.04
CA GLN A 146 -20.13 -5.90 9.11
C GLN A 146 -21.62 -5.95 9.47
N ASN A 147 -22.25 -4.79 9.63
CA ASN A 147 -23.68 -4.71 9.96
C ASN A 147 -24.57 -5.29 8.86
N LYS A 148 -24.21 -5.09 7.58
CA LYS A 148 -24.94 -5.69 6.46
C LYS A 148 -24.90 -7.23 6.50
N ILE A 149 -23.73 -7.81 6.78
CA ILE A 149 -23.56 -9.26 6.92
C ILE A 149 -24.38 -9.81 8.11
N GLY A 150 -24.51 -9.03 9.20
CA GLY A 150 -25.34 -9.38 10.34
C GLY A 150 -26.84 -9.39 10.02
N SER A 151 -27.33 -8.41 9.25
CA SER A 151 -28.74 -8.29 8.87
C SER A 151 -29.23 -9.36 7.87
N GLU A 152 -28.34 -9.89 7.02
CA GLU A 152 -28.70 -10.94 6.05
C GLU A 152 -28.91 -12.33 6.72
N LYS A 153 -28.39 -12.52 7.95
CA LYS A 153 -28.56 -13.77 8.72
C LYS A 153 -29.91 -13.91 9.43
N GLN A 154 -30.75 -12.87 9.44
CA GLN A 154 -32.08 -12.90 10.09
C GLN A 154 -33.23 -13.25 9.13
N ASN A 155 -32.93 -13.52 7.85
CA ASN A 155 -33.93 -13.80 6.80
C ASN A 155 -33.95 -15.27 6.34
N TRP A 156 -33.43 -16.20 7.14
CA TRP A 156 -33.50 -17.66 6.96
C TRP A 156 -33.94 -18.31 8.27
#